data_AF-A0A378BGC8-F1
#
_entry.id   AF-A0A378BGC8-F1
#
_cell.length_a   1.000
_cell.length_b   1.000
_cell.length_c   1.000
_cell.angle_alpha   90.00
_cell.angle_beta   90.00
_cell.angle_gamma   90.00
#
_symmetry.space_group_name_H-M   'P 1'
#
loop_
_entity.id
_entity.type
_entity.pdbx_description
1 polymer ?
#
loop_
_entity_poly.entity_id
_entity_poly.type
_entity_poly.pdbx_seq_one_letter_code
_entity_poly.pdbx_strand_id
1 'polypeptide(L)' 'MYQVGFGWLPEERIRPHLDQGVLKRLPLSHGARRATPLHLIVKRDLAPIDEQVATLLALFRTP' A
#
# COMPACT_ATOMS: atom_id res chain seq x y z
N MET A 1 -7.79 -9.53 -28.09
CA MET A 1 -6.57 -8.98 -27.46
C MET A 1 -6.99 -7.84 -26.55
N TYR A 2 -7.22 -8.13 -25.27
CA TYR A 2 -7.88 -7.21 -24.34
C TYR A 2 -6.86 -6.59 -23.39
N GLN A 3 -6.18 -5.53 -23.84
CA GLN A 3 -5.44 -4.64 -22.94
C GLN A 3 -6.46 -3.69 -22.28
N VAL A 4 -7.25 -4.18 -21.33
CA VAL A 4 -8.53 -3.55 -20.92
C VAL A 4 -8.42 -2.48 -19.84
N GLY A 5 -7.29 -1.79 -19.71
CA GLY A 5 -7.27 -0.50 -19.03
C GLY A 5 -6.02 -0.18 -18.25
N PHE A 6 -6.11 0.94 -17.53
CA PHE A 6 -5.07 1.48 -16.67
C PHE A 6 -5.64 1.79 -15.28
N GLY A 7 -4.77 1.82 -14.28
CA GLY A 7 -5.17 2.15 -12.92
C GLY A 7 -3.98 2.27 -11.99
N TRP A 8 -4.27 2.72 -10.76
CA TRP A 8 -3.33 2.69 -9.67
C TRP A 8 -3.40 1.32 -9.00
N LEU A 9 -2.26 0.65 -8.90
CA LEU A 9 -2.12 -0.65 -8.25
C LEU A 9 -1.07 -0.51 -7.14
N PRO A 10 -1.17 -1.28 -6.03
CA PRO A 10 -0.15 -1.29 -4.99
C PRO A 10 1.22 -1.64 -5.56
N GLU A 11 2.22 -0.80 -5.32
CA GLU A 11 3.55 -0.93 -5.94
C GLU A 11 4.20 -2.26 -5.58
N GLU A 12 4.02 -2.71 -4.35
CA GLU A 12 4.56 -3.96 -3.80
C GLU A 12 4.05 -5.17 -4.58
N ARG A 13 2.81 -5.11 -5.08
CA ARG A 13 2.19 -6.20 -5.85
C ARG A 13 2.65 -6.22 -7.31
N ILE A 14 2.96 -5.05 -7.87
CA ILE A 14 3.27 -4.91 -9.31
C ILE A 14 4.76 -4.80 -9.60
N ARG A 15 5.63 -4.61 -8.60
CA ARG A 15 7.08 -4.45 -8.80
C ARG A 15 7.69 -5.57 -9.66
N PRO A 16 7.43 -6.87 -9.42
CA PRO A 16 7.94 -7.93 -10.28
C PRO A 16 7.50 -7.81 -11.75
N HIS A 17 6.26 -7.37 -11.99
CA HIS A 17 5.69 -7.23 -13.33
C HIS A 17 6.22 -5.99 -14.06
N LEU A 18 6.57 -4.93 -13.32
CA LEU A 18 7.27 -3.77 -13.84
C LEU A 18 8.71 -4.14 -14.23
N ASP A 19 9.40 -4.87 -13.37
CA ASP A 19 10.79 -5.32 -13.59
C ASP A 19 10.88 -6.26 -14.81
N GLN A 20 9.85 -7.10 -15.02
CA GLN A 20 9.73 -7.98 -16.17
C GLN A 20 9.19 -7.29 -17.45
N GLY A 21 8.79 -6.01 -17.36
CA GLY A 21 8.23 -5.26 -18.49
C GLY A 21 6.82 -5.69 -18.94
N VAL A 22 6.16 -6.56 -18.19
CA VAL A 22 4.77 -7.00 -18.42
C VAL A 22 3.81 -5.83 -18.18
N LEU A 23 4.06 -5.06 -17.12
CA LEU A 23 3.37 -3.79 -16.86
C LEU A 23 4.26 -2.63 -17.25
N LYS A 24 3.64 -1.55 -17.73
CA LYS A 24 4.32 -0.30 -18.07
C LYS A 24 3.74 0.85 -17.27
N ARG A 25 4.61 1.70 -16.74
CA ARG A 25 4.19 2.95 -16.11
C ARG A 25 3.63 3.89 -17.18
N LEU A 26 2.49 4.51 -16.90
CA LEU A 26 1.95 5.55 -17.78
C LEU A 26 2.72 6.86 -17.59
N PRO A 27 3.07 7.59 -18.67
CA PRO A 27 3.78 8.86 -18.60
C PRO A 27 2.81 9.99 -18.24
N LEU A 28 2.33 10.00 -16.99
CA LEU A 28 1.40 11.00 -16.50
C LEU A 28 2.16 12.23 -15.97
N SER A 29 1.82 13.43 -16.42
CA SER A 29 2.38 14.68 -15.89
C SER A 29 1.94 14.99 -14.47
N HIS A 30 0.76 14.49 -14.06
CA HIS A 30 0.20 14.65 -12.72
C HIS A 30 -0.49 13.37 -12.28
N GLY A 31 -0.47 13.09 -10.97
CA GLY A 31 -1.17 11.92 -10.40
C GLY A 31 -0.55 10.57 -10.76
N ALA A 32 0.72 10.52 -11.13
CA ALA A 32 1.43 9.28 -11.45
C ALA A 32 1.44 8.27 -10.28
N ARG A 33 1.31 8.78 -9.05
CA ARG A 33 1.14 7.98 -7.83
C ARG A 33 -0.06 8.46 -7.04
N ARG A 34 -0.71 7.53 -6.37
CA ARG A 34 -1.71 7.77 -5.33
C ARG A 34 -1.29 6.99 -4.10
N ALA A 35 -1.29 7.65 -2.96
CA ALA A 35 -1.12 7.01 -1.67
C ALA A 35 -2.50 6.96 -0.99
N THR A 36 -2.83 5.82 -0.41
CA THR A 36 -3.98 5.71 0.50
C THR A 36 -3.39 5.44 1.88
N PRO A 37 -3.75 6.25 2.90
CA PRO A 37 -3.22 6.04 4.24
C PRO A 37 -3.63 4.66 4.76
N LEU A 38 -2.69 3.99 5.42
CA LEU A 38 -2.97 2.74 6.12
C LEU A 38 -3.36 3.07 7.56
N HIS A 39 -4.41 2.42 8.05
CA HIS A 39 -4.94 2.64 9.39
C HIS A 39 -4.93 1.33 10.18
N LEU A 40 -4.40 1.39 11.40
CA LEU A 40 -4.51 0.31 12.38
C LEU A 40 -5.75 0.55 13.25
N ILE A 41 -6.70 -0.38 13.25
CA ILE A 41 -7.92 -0.31 14.07
C ILE A 41 -7.72 -1.20 15.29
N VAL A 42 -7.77 -0.61 16.49
CA VAL A 42 -7.62 -1.31 17.76
C VAL A 42 -8.87 -1.09 18.61
N LYS A 43 -9.29 -2.12 19.36
CA LYS A 43 -10.39 -2.00 20.32
C LYS A 43 -10.03 -1.02 21.44
N ARG A 44 -11.00 -0.20 21.87
CA ARG A 44 -10.79 0.80 22.94
C ARG A 44 -10.48 0.18 24.31
N ASP A 45 -11.04 -0.99 24.57
CA ASP A 45 -10.93 -1.74 25.82
C ASP A 45 -9.79 -2.77 25.79
N LEU A 46 -8.87 -2.64 24.83
CA LEU A 46 -7.69 -3.50 24.76
C LEU A 46 -6.70 -3.12 25.87
N ALA A 47 -6.96 -3.60 27.08
CA ALA A 47 -6.08 -3.48 28.22
C ALA A 47 -5.95 -4.84 28.94
N PRO A 48 -4.73 -5.30 29.25
CA PRO A 48 -3.44 -4.70 28.88
C PRO A 48 -3.13 -4.88 27.38
N ILE A 49 -2.34 -3.97 26.81
CA ILE A 49 -1.84 -4.07 25.44
C ILE A 49 -0.73 -5.13 25.42
N ASP A 50 -0.89 -6.17 24.60
CA ASP A 50 0.15 -7.16 24.39
C ASP A 50 1.31 -6.63 23.54
N GLU A 51 2.43 -7.37 23.54
CA GLU A 51 3.65 -6.98 22.82
C GLU A 51 3.43 -6.86 21.31
N GLN A 52 2.58 -7.70 20.73
CA GLN A 52 2.28 -7.71 19.29
C GLN A 52 1.56 -6.42 18.89
N VAL A 53 0.54 -6.02 19.65
CA VAL A 53 -0.20 -4.77 19.40
C VAL A 53 0.67 -3.56 19.67
N ALA A 54 1.52 -3.58 20.70
CA ALA A 54 2.50 -2.51 20.95
C ALA A 54 3.44 -2.34 19.75
N THR A 55 3.92 -3.44 19.18
CA THR A 55 4.79 -3.44 17.99
C THR A 55 4.07 -2.87 16.77
N LEU A 56 2.84 -3.31 16.50
CA LEU A 56 2.04 -2.80 15.39
C LEU A 56 1.75 -1.29 15.54
N LEU A 57 1.45 -0.83 16.76
CA LEU A 57 1.26 0.60 17.05
C LEU A 57 2.54 1.41 16.79
N ALA A 58 3.72 0.87 17.13
CA ALA A 58 4.99 1.51 16.85
C ALA A 58 5.28 1.58 15.35
N LEU A 59 5.03 0.51 14.59
CA LEU A 59 5.24 0.47 13.15
C LEU A 59 4.36 1.48 12.40
N PHE A 60 3.12 1.68 12.84
CA PHE A 60 2.15 2.59 12.22
C PHE A 60 2.23 4.03 12.73
N ARG A 61 3.14 4.35 13.67
CA ARG A 61 3.36 5.71 14.20
C ARG A 61 4.25 6.58 13.30
N THR A 62 4.95 5.99 12.34
CA THR A 62 5.87 6.72 11.44
C THR A 62 5.17 6.96 10.10
N PRO A 63 5.15 8.20 9.57
CA PRO A 63 4.55 8.51 8.27
C PRO A 63 5.33 7.92 7.09
#